data_AF-A0A6G1FXW5-F1
#
_entry.id   AF-A0A6G1FXW5-F1
#
_cell.length_a   1.000
_cell.length_b   1.000
_cell.length_c   1.000
_cell.angle_alpha   90.00
_cell.angle_beta   90.00
_cell.angle_gamma   90.00
#
_symmetry.space_group_name_H-M   'P 1'
#
loop_
_entity.id
_entity.type
_entity.pdbx_description
1 polymer ?
#
loop_
_entity_poly.entity_id
_entity_poly.type
_entity_poly.pdbx_seq_one_letter_code
_entity_poly.pdbx_strand_id
1 'polypeptide(L)'
;MGVRFYSAGGALGKDEVEGRIMDLLKGFDKVTNQEKLTPAAHFANDLGLDSLDTVEVVMAIEEEFSIEIPDKEADKLHSVQQAVEYITSQPDAH
;
A
#
# COMPACT_ATOMS: atom_id res chain seq x y z
N MET A 1 9.37 20.70 9.06
CA MET A 1 10.38 20.35 8.05
C MET A 1 10.07 18.93 7.59
N GLY A 2 9.24 18.78 6.57
CA GLY A 2 8.92 17.51 5.91
C GLY A 2 9.03 17.80 4.41
N VAL A 3 9.76 16.95 3.71
CA VAL A 3 10.37 17.23 2.40
C VAL A 3 9.28 17.40 1.34
N ARG A 4 9.51 18.38 0.45
CA ARG A 4 8.76 18.70 -0.77
C ARG A 4 8.92 17.52 -1.75
N PHE A 5 8.00 17.23 -2.70
CA PHE A 5 8.03 17.87 -4.02
C PHE A 5 7.16 17.15 -5.12
N TYR A 6 6.77 17.98 -6.12
CA TYR A 6 6.49 17.84 -7.58
C TYR A 6 5.37 16.96 -8.18
N SER A 7 4.45 17.69 -8.82
CA SER A 7 3.70 17.39 -10.04
C SER A 7 4.57 16.92 -11.23
N ALA A 8 4.07 15.98 -12.05
CA ALA A 8 4.08 15.99 -13.53
C ALA A 8 3.59 14.65 -14.07
N GLY A 9 2.59 14.67 -14.95
CA GLY A 9 1.86 13.49 -15.39
C GLY A 9 2.65 12.46 -16.21
N GLY A 10 2.10 11.25 -16.24
CA GLY A 10 2.49 10.14 -17.12
C GLY A 10 3.04 8.94 -16.34
N ALA A 11 2.14 8.01 -15.98
CA ALA A 11 2.37 6.77 -15.24
C ALA A 11 2.79 6.96 -13.76
N LEU A 12 1.98 6.42 -12.84
CA LEU A 12 2.33 6.32 -11.42
C LEU A 12 3.68 5.59 -11.30
N GLY A 13 4.70 6.30 -10.82
CA GLY A 13 6.01 5.70 -10.58
C GLY A 13 5.93 4.73 -9.40
N LYS A 14 6.70 3.64 -9.44
CA LYS A 14 6.77 2.67 -8.33
C LYS A 14 6.99 3.36 -6.98
N ASP A 15 7.86 4.36 -6.95
CA ASP A 15 8.17 5.17 -5.77
C ASP A 15 6.97 6.00 -5.27
N GLU A 16 6.10 6.47 -6.17
CA GLU A 16 4.90 7.25 -5.82
C GLU A 16 3.82 6.34 -5.22
N VAL A 17 3.59 5.19 -5.84
CA VAL A 17 2.69 4.15 -5.32
C VAL A 17 3.15 3.70 -3.94
N GLU A 18 4.44 3.41 -3.80
CA GLU A 18 5.04 3.03 -2.51
C GLU A 18 4.85 4.12 -1.45
N GLY A 19 5.11 5.39 -1.80
CA GLY A 19 4.89 6.52 -0.91
C GLY A 19 3.44 6.62 -0.43
N ARG A 20 2.48 6.51 -1.34
CA ARG A 20 1.05 6.57 -1.02
C ARG A 20 0.62 5.41 -0.12
N ILE A 21 1.00 4.16 -0.43
CA ILE A 21 0.69 3.01 0.43
C ILE A 21 1.32 3.17 1.82
N MET A 22 2.59 3.63 1.90
CA MET A 22 3.25 3.86 3.18
C MET A 22 2.54 4.93 4.01
N ASP A 23 2.08 6.02 3.39
CA ASP A 23 1.35 7.06 4.10
C ASP A 23 -0.04 6.58 4.56
N LEU A 24 -0.70 5.75 3.76
CA LEU A 24 -1.95 5.06 4.13
C LEU A 24 -1.74 4.19 5.38
N LEU A 25 -0.67 3.38 5.38
CA LEU A 25 -0.34 2.50 6.51
C LEU A 25 0.09 3.28 7.76
N LYS A 26 0.76 4.43 7.62
CA LYS A 26 1.09 5.31 8.76
C LYS A 26 -0.15 5.94 9.39
N GLY A 27 -1.18 6.20 8.58
CA GLY A 27 -2.48 6.72 9.04
C GLY A 27 -3.38 5.64 9.63
N PHE A 28 -3.03 4.37 9.48
CA PHE A 28 -3.81 3.25 9.98
C PHE A 28 -3.55 3.03 11.47
N ASP A 29 -4.56 3.28 12.32
CA ASP A 29 -4.41 3.21 13.79
C ASP A 29 -3.96 1.83 14.31
N LYS A 30 -4.18 0.77 13.53
CA LYS A 30 -3.74 -0.60 13.86
C LYS A 30 -2.22 -0.78 13.71
N VAL A 31 -1.56 0.04 12.88
CA VAL A 31 -0.12 -0.04 12.65
C VAL A 31 0.61 0.67 13.78
N THR A 32 0.85 -0.08 14.86
CA THR A 32 1.54 0.43 16.05
C THR A 32 3.06 0.50 15.88
N ASN A 33 3.62 -0.28 14.93
CA ASN A 33 5.06 -0.40 14.71
C ASN A 33 5.52 0.33 13.44
N GLN A 34 5.47 1.65 13.45
CA GLN A 34 5.94 2.49 12.33
C GLN A 34 7.42 2.26 11.99
N GLU A 35 8.24 1.84 12.95
CA GLU A 35 9.65 1.50 12.72
C GLU A 35 9.85 0.24 11.87
N LYS A 36 8.87 -0.67 11.88
CA LYS A 36 8.88 -1.89 11.06
C LYS A 36 8.23 -1.68 9.71
N LEU A 37 7.62 -0.52 9.49
CA LEU A 37 6.93 -0.15 8.26
C LEU A 37 7.96 0.09 7.16
N THR A 38 8.29 -0.98 6.46
CA THR A 38 9.27 -1.03 5.37
C THR A 38 8.61 -1.61 4.12
N PRO A 39 9.17 -1.37 2.92
CA PRO A 39 8.61 -1.93 1.69
C PRO A 39 8.56 -3.46 1.73
N ALA A 40 9.56 -4.07 2.38
CA ALA A 40 9.65 -5.52 2.56
C ALA A 40 8.86 -6.04 3.77
N ALA A 41 8.20 -5.17 4.53
CA ALA A 41 7.45 -5.57 5.72
C ALA A 41 6.22 -6.37 5.35
N HIS A 42 5.98 -7.41 6.13
CA HIS A 42 4.81 -8.26 5.99
C HIS A 42 3.66 -7.73 6.86
N PHE A 43 2.46 -7.58 6.28
CA PHE A 43 1.28 -7.04 6.96
C PHE A 43 0.92 -7.83 8.23
N ALA A 44 0.75 -9.15 8.10
CA ALA A 44 0.49 -10.00 9.26
C ALA A 44 1.71 -10.21 10.18
N ASN A 45 2.87 -10.59 9.64
CA ASN A 45 4.01 -11.02 10.47
C ASN A 45 4.80 -9.85 11.10
N ASP A 46 4.99 -8.74 10.40
CA ASP A 46 5.79 -7.60 10.90
C ASP A 46 4.94 -6.52 11.54
N LEU A 47 3.83 -6.16 10.90
CA LEU A 47 2.91 -5.12 11.40
C LEU A 47 1.88 -5.69 12.37
N GLY A 48 1.68 -7.01 12.39
CA GLY A 48 0.72 -7.65 13.30
C GLY A 48 -0.73 -7.39 12.92
N LEU A 49 -1.00 -7.13 11.63
CA LEU A 49 -2.36 -6.94 11.14
C LEU A 49 -3.09 -8.27 11.08
N ASP A 50 -4.31 -8.32 11.62
CA ASP A 50 -5.15 -9.50 11.50
C ASP A 50 -5.72 -9.62 10.07
N SER A 51 -6.33 -10.76 9.76
CA SER A 51 -6.96 -10.99 8.45
C SER A 51 -8.04 -9.95 8.13
N LEU A 52 -8.77 -9.46 9.14
CA LEU A 52 -9.74 -8.36 8.97
C LEU A 52 -9.07 -7.02 8.68
N ASP A 53 -8.00 -6.68 9.41
CA ASP A 53 -7.27 -5.43 9.19
C ASP A 53 -6.62 -5.43 7.80
N THR A 54 -6.15 -6.59 7.31
CA THR A 54 -5.59 -6.73 5.97
C THR A 54 -6.63 -6.42 4.89
N VAL A 55 -7.88 -6.85 5.08
CA VAL A 55 -9.00 -6.51 4.17
C VAL A 55 -9.30 -5.01 4.18
N GLU A 56 -9.28 -4.36 5.34
CA GLU A 56 -9.49 -2.91 5.44
C GLU A 56 -8.36 -2.12 4.75
N VAL A 57 -7.10 -2.54 4.91
CA VAL A 57 -5.95 -1.93 4.22
C VAL A 57 -6.06 -2.10 2.71
N VAL A 58 -6.44 -3.28 2.23
CA VAL A 58 -6.62 -3.55 0.79
C VAL A 58 -7.74 -2.69 0.22
N MET A 59 -8.90 -2.59 0.89
CA MET A 59 -9.99 -1.71 0.46
C MET A 59 -9.56 -0.23 0.40
N ALA A 60 -8.78 0.23 1.38
CA ALA A 60 -8.29 1.60 1.38
C ALA A 60 -7.31 1.86 0.21
N ILE A 61 -6.49 0.87 -0.15
CA ILE A 61 -5.62 0.92 -1.34
C ILE A 61 -6.46 0.92 -2.62
N GLU A 62 -7.49 0.07 -2.71
CA GLU A 62 -8.42 0.05 -3.85
C GLU A 62 -9.07 1.42 -4.09
N GLU A 63 -9.57 2.05 -3.03
CA GLU A 63 -10.17 3.39 -3.09
C GLU A 63 -9.15 4.47 -3.46
N GLU A 64 -7.94 4.45 -2.86
CA GLU A 64 -6.89 5.45 -3.07
C GLU A 64 -6.37 5.49 -4.52
N PHE A 65 -6.30 4.33 -5.17
CA PHE A 65 -5.83 4.17 -6.55
C PHE A 65 -6.96 3.93 -7.56
N SER A 66 -8.21 3.88 -7.10
CA SER A 66 -9.40 3.57 -7.91
C SER A 66 -9.26 2.27 -8.73
N ILE A 67 -8.77 1.21 -8.10
CA ILE A 67 -8.58 -0.12 -8.70
C ILE A 67 -9.46 -1.17 -8.00
N GLU A 68 -9.62 -2.34 -8.63
CA GLU A 68 -10.23 -3.52 -8.01
C GLU A 68 -9.17 -4.61 -7.81
N ILE A 69 -8.95 -5.03 -6.56
CA ILE A 69 -8.06 -6.12 -6.19
C ILE A 69 -8.94 -7.32 -5.78
N PRO A 70 -9.05 -8.37 -6.62
CA PRO A 70 -9.87 -9.52 -6.25
C PRO A 70 -9.29 -10.22 -5.01
N ASP A 71 -10.16 -10.77 -4.16
CA ASP A 71 -9.78 -11.46 -2.91
C ASP A 71 -8.61 -12.44 -3.08
N LYS A 72 -8.57 -13.16 -4.20
CA LYS A 72 -7.49 -14.12 -4.51
C LYS A 72 -6.11 -13.49 -4.67
N GLU A 73 -6.04 -12.26 -5.15
CA GLU A 73 -4.79 -11.51 -5.26
C GLU A 73 -4.50 -10.81 -3.93
N ALA A 74 -5.50 -10.23 -3.28
CA ALA A 74 -5.39 -9.64 -1.94
C ALA A 74 -4.81 -10.65 -0.92
N ASP A 75 -5.25 -11.91 -0.96
CA ASP A 75 -4.71 -13.00 -0.14
C ASP A 75 -3.23 -13.29 -0.40
N LYS A 76 -2.71 -12.96 -1.58
CA LYS A 76 -1.28 -13.10 -1.92
C LYS A 76 -0.48 -11.83 -1.63
N LEU A 77 -1.15 -10.70 -1.38
CA LEU A 77 -0.53 -9.43 -1.01
C LEU A 77 -0.17 -9.45 0.46
N HIS A 78 0.98 -10.05 0.76
CA HIS A 78 1.47 -10.17 2.12
C HIS A 78 2.37 -9.01 2.55
N SER A 79 2.89 -8.23 1.59
CA SER A 79 3.85 -7.16 1.83
C SER A 79 3.56 -5.91 1.00
N VAL A 80 4.08 -4.77 1.45
CA VAL A 80 3.95 -3.48 0.75
C VAL A 80 4.53 -3.58 -0.66
N GLN A 81 5.71 -4.18 -0.81
CA GLN A 81 6.38 -4.31 -2.10
C GLN A 81 5.53 -5.09 -3.12
N GLN A 82 4.84 -6.14 -2.69
CA GLN A 82 3.93 -6.89 -3.56
C GLN A 82 2.72 -6.05 -3.96
N ALA A 83 2.15 -5.29 -3.03
CA ALA A 83 1.03 -4.40 -3.33
C ALA A 83 1.45 -3.31 -4.33
N VAL A 84 2.62 -2.69 -4.12
CA VAL A 84 3.20 -1.71 -5.03
C VAL A 84 3.40 -2.31 -6.42
N GLU A 85 3.99 -3.49 -6.53
CA GLU A 85 4.19 -4.17 -7.83
C GLU A 85 2.88 -4.51 -8.52
N TYR A 86 1.88 -4.94 -7.75
CA TYR A 86 0.55 -5.23 -8.28
C TYR A 86 -0.10 -3.98 -8.87
N ILE A 87 -0.12 -2.87 -8.12
CA ILE A 87 -0.71 -1.60 -8.54
C ILE A 87 0.06 -1.01 -9.73
N THR A 88 1.39 -1.06 -9.70
CA THR A 88 2.22 -0.57 -10.82
C THR A 88 2.00 -1.41 -12.08
N SER A 89 1.63 -2.68 -11.93
CA SER A 89 1.26 -3.55 -13.05
C SER A 89 -0.17 -3.33 -13.56
N GLN A 90 -1.02 -2.59 -12.84
CA GLN A 90 -2.36 -2.25 -13.29
C GLN A 90 -2.32 -0.96 -14.13
N PRO A 91 -2.66 -1.03 -15.44
CA PRO A 91 -2.64 0.14 -16.32
C PRO A 91 -3.73 1.17 -16.00
N ASP A 92 -4.74 0.78 -15.21
CA ASP A 92 -5.89 1.61 -14.82
C ASP A 92 -5.68 2.33 -13.47
N ALA A 93 -4.56 2.09 -12.79
CA ALA A 93 -4.24 2.81 -11.55
C ALA A 93 -3.95 4.29 -11.86
N HIS A 94 -4.67 5.20 -11.19
CA HIS A 94 -4.59 6.65 -11.42
C HIS A 94 -4.36 7.46 -10.13
#